data_AF-A0A1Q7N0J7-F1
#
_entry.id   AF-A0A1Q7N0J7-F1
#
_cell.length_a   1.000
_cell.length_b   1.000
_cell.length_c   1.000
_cell.angle_alpha   90.00
_cell.angle_beta   90.00
_cell.angle_gamma   90.00
#
_symmetry.space_group_name_H-M   'P 1'
#
loop_
_entity.id
_entity.type
_entity.pdbx_description
1 polymer ?
#
loop_
_entity_poly.entity_id
_entity_poly.type
_entity_poly.pdbx_seq_one_letter_code
_entity_poly.pdbx_strand_id
1 'polypeptide(L)'
;MTSSWGMLLFLGAFHGINPGMGWLFAVALGMQENRSAAVWRAILPIGVGHACAVAAAVALGLLAGVVLPVDAIRWPVAAILIMLGVLRLLRHRHPRYGSMRIGPGGLTIWSFLIATAHGAGLMVLPVWLRMSAVPGDHSAHVHATTTLASGLAATAVHSGSYLIVTAAIAWIVFHKLGVGLLRKAWINLDLIWASALIVSGALTMLLPPA
;
A
#
# COMPACT_ATOMS: atom_id res chain seq x y z
N MET A 1 20.36 -5.78 2.49
CA MET A 1 19.20 -6.61 2.90
C MET A 1 18.38 -5.97 4.02
N THR A 2 18.97 -5.53 5.15
CA THR A 2 18.23 -4.90 6.27
C THR A 2 17.52 -3.59 5.90
N SER A 3 18.13 -2.77 5.04
CA SER A 3 17.56 -1.50 4.56
C SER A 3 16.25 -1.68 3.78
N SER A 4 16.15 -2.69 2.91
CA SER A 4 14.95 -2.94 2.10
C SER A 4 13.76 -3.38 2.94
N TRP A 5 13.98 -4.24 3.94
CA TRP A 5 12.93 -4.62 4.91
C TRP A 5 12.47 -3.41 5.73
N GLY A 6 13.41 -2.57 6.18
CA GLY A 6 13.09 -1.31 6.83
C GLY A 6 12.25 -0.37 5.95
N MET A 7 12.56 -0.31 4.65
CA MET A 7 11.78 0.47 3.69
C MET A 7 10.36 -0.09 3.50
N LEU A 8 10.18 -1.42 3.45
CA LEU A 8 8.85 -2.03 3.37
C LEU A 8 8.01 -1.73 4.62
N LEU A 9 8.62 -1.78 5.80
CA LEU A 9 7.99 -1.40 7.07
C LEU A 9 7.61 0.08 7.06
N PHE A 10 8.54 0.97 6.72
CA PHE A 10 8.28 2.41 6.64
C PHE A 10 7.15 2.71 5.66
N LEU A 11 7.19 2.12 4.47
CA LEU A 11 6.18 2.29 3.45
C LEU A 11 4.82 1.77 3.94
N GLY A 12 4.79 0.61 4.62
CA GLY A 12 3.57 0.08 5.23
C GLY A 12 2.98 1.04 6.25
N ALA A 13 3.79 1.50 7.21
CA ALA A 13 3.39 2.49 8.20
C ALA A 13 2.87 3.78 7.56
N PHE A 14 3.56 4.28 6.53
CA PHE A 14 3.17 5.47 5.77
C PHE A 14 1.79 5.32 5.12
N HIS A 15 1.47 4.15 4.55
CA HIS A 15 0.11 3.86 4.06
C HIS A 15 -0.91 3.80 5.19
N GLY A 16 -0.53 3.24 6.35
CA GLY A 16 -1.43 3.06 7.49
C GLY A 16 -1.85 4.37 8.16
N ILE A 17 -1.04 5.42 8.03
CA ILE A 17 -1.36 6.77 8.50
C ILE A 17 -2.52 7.37 7.68
N ASN A 18 -2.67 6.98 6.42
CA ASN A 18 -3.62 7.62 5.51
C ASN A 18 -5.08 7.30 5.91
N PRO A 19 -5.90 8.31 6.25
CA PRO A 19 -7.32 8.15 6.60
C PRO A 19 -8.12 7.40 5.56
N GLY A 20 -7.92 7.71 4.28
CA GLY A 20 -8.66 7.12 3.18
C GLY A 20 -8.35 5.64 2.96
N MET A 21 -7.21 5.16 3.45
CA MET A 21 -6.77 3.78 3.27
C MET A 21 -7.46 2.77 4.19
N GLY A 22 -8.22 3.21 5.21
CA GLY A 22 -9.11 2.26 5.93
C GLY A 22 -9.50 2.66 7.35
N TRP A 23 -8.61 3.30 8.11
CA TRP A 23 -8.92 3.55 9.53
C TRP A 23 -10.13 4.48 9.71
N LEU A 24 -10.41 5.40 8.77
CA LEU A 24 -11.65 6.19 8.80
C LEU A 24 -12.90 5.32 8.71
N PHE A 25 -12.89 4.31 7.84
CA PHE A 25 -14.01 3.37 7.73
C PHE A 25 -14.17 2.57 9.02
N ALA A 26 -13.07 2.06 9.59
CA ALA A 26 -13.11 1.32 10.84
C ALA A 26 -13.69 2.17 11.99
N VAL A 27 -13.26 3.43 12.11
CA VAL A 27 -13.80 4.38 13.10
C VAL A 27 -15.27 4.69 12.82
N ALA A 28 -15.65 4.94 11.56
CA ALA A 28 -17.03 5.24 11.20
C ALA A 28 -17.98 4.08 11.51
N LEU A 29 -17.60 2.84 11.20
CA LEU A 29 -18.32 1.61 11.57
C LEU A 29 -18.43 1.48 13.10
N GLY A 30 -17.32 1.69 13.81
CA GLY A 30 -17.28 1.74 15.27
C GLY A 30 -18.31 2.70 15.87
N MET A 31 -18.38 3.92 15.33
CA MET A 31 -19.29 4.96 15.81
C MET A 31 -20.75 4.66 15.44
N GLN A 32 -21.00 4.09 14.26
CA GLN A 32 -22.35 3.71 13.83
C GLN A 32 -22.94 2.59 14.70
N GLU A 33 -22.14 1.60 15.06
CA GLU A 33 -22.56 0.50 15.96
C GLU A 33 -22.41 0.85 17.44
N ASN A 34 -21.83 2.02 17.76
CA ASN A 34 -21.45 2.46 19.10
C ASN A 34 -20.68 1.38 19.88
N ARG A 35 -19.78 0.66 19.20
CA ARG A 35 -19.06 -0.51 19.72
C ARG A 35 -17.62 -0.56 19.21
N SER A 36 -16.66 -0.68 20.13
CA SER A 36 -15.23 -0.86 19.79
C SER A 36 -14.98 -2.15 19.00
N ALA A 37 -15.78 -3.19 19.23
CA ALA A 37 -15.71 -4.45 18.49
C ALA A 37 -15.91 -4.26 16.98
N ALA A 38 -16.72 -3.28 16.55
CA ALA A 38 -16.93 -3.01 15.13
C ALA A 38 -15.68 -2.42 14.46
N VAL A 39 -14.87 -1.63 15.20
CA VAL A 39 -13.56 -1.15 14.72
C VAL A 39 -12.64 -2.33 14.43
N TRP A 40 -12.49 -3.25 15.39
CA TRP A 40 -11.63 -4.43 15.23
C TRP A 40 -12.12 -5.38 14.13
N ARG A 41 -13.43 -5.55 14.00
CA ARG A 41 -14.05 -6.33 12.91
C ARG A 41 -13.78 -5.73 11.53
N ALA A 42 -13.62 -4.41 11.42
CA ALA A 42 -13.31 -3.73 10.18
C ALA A 42 -11.82 -3.84 9.80
N ILE A 43 -10.91 -4.00 10.76
CA ILE A 43 -9.46 -4.10 10.49
C ILE A 43 -9.14 -5.30 9.59
N LEU A 44 -9.74 -6.47 9.84
CA LEU A 44 -9.47 -7.67 9.06
C LEU A 44 -9.80 -7.51 7.55
N PRO A 45 -11.03 -7.16 7.13
CA PRO A 45 -11.35 -6.98 5.72
C PRO A 45 -10.53 -5.84 5.07
N ILE A 46 -10.22 -4.77 5.81
CA ILE A 46 -9.33 -3.70 5.34
C ILE A 46 -7.94 -4.26 5.02
N GLY A 47 -7.34 -5.00 5.96
CA GLY A 47 -6.03 -5.61 5.80
C GLY A 47 -5.98 -6.61 4.65
N VAL A 48 -7.01 -7.44 4.51
CA VAL A 48 -7.13 -8.40 3.41
C VAL A 48 -7.17 -7.67 2.07
N GLY A 49 -8.00 -6.63 1.91
CA GLY A 49 -8.08 -5.89 0.66
C GLY A 49 -6.74 -5.24 0.27
N HIS A 50 -6.04 -4.64 1.24
CA HIS A 50 -4.73 -4.03 1.02
C HIS A 50 -3.68 -5.09 0.64
N ALA A 51 -3.62 -6.20 1.39
CA ALA A 51 -2.70 -7.29 1.11
C ALA A 51 -2.95 -7.91 -0.27
N CYS A 52 -4.22 -8.06 -0.69
CA CYS A 52 -4.58 -8.52 -2.03
C CYS A 52 -4.09 -7.55 -3.11
N ALA A 53 -4.19 -6.23 -2.90
CA ALA A 53 -3.71 -5.24 -3.87
C ALA A 53 -2.18 -5.30 -4.04
N VAL A 54 -1.45 -5.44 -2.93
CA VAL A 54 0.01 -5.57 -2.95
C VAL A 54 0.42 -6.91 -3.57
N ALA A 55 -0.23 -8.01 -3.17
CA ALA A 55 0.02 -9.34 -3.75
C ALA A 55 -0.25 -9.37 -5.25
N ALA A 56 -1.33 -8.72 -5.71
CA ALA A 56 -1.64 -8.63 -7.13
C ALA A 56 -0.56 -7.86 -7.90
N ALA A 57 -0.05 -6.75 -7.36
CA ALA A 57 1.04 -6.02 -8.00
C ALA A 57 2.34 -6.84 -8.05
N VAL A 58 2.68 -7.55 -6.97
CA VAL A 58 3.83 -8.47 -6.93
C VAL A 58 3.66 -9.60 -7.95
N ALA A 59 2.47 -10.21 -8.03
CA ALA A 59 2.16 -11.26 -9.01
C ALA A 59 2.26 -10.75 -10.45
N LEU A 60 1.79 -9.54 -10.74
CA LEU A 60 1.96 -8.90 -12.05
C LEU A 60 3.44 -8.63 -12.35
N GLY A 61 4.22 -8.20 -11.36
CA GLY A 61 5.67 -8.02 -11.50
C GLY A 61 6.39 -9.34 -11.79
N LEU A 62 6.01 -10.42 -11.11
CA LEU A 62 6.50 -11.78 -11.36
C LEU A 62 6.17 -12.25 -12.77
N LEU A 63 4.91 -12.13 -13.20
CA LEU A 63 4.48 -12.53 -14.53
C LEU A 63 5.19 -11.72 -15.63
N ALA A 64 5.36 -10.41 -15.43
CA ALA A 64 6.15 -9.58 -16.34
C ALA A 64 7.61 -10.04 -16.40
N GLY A 65 8.20 -10.40 -15.25
CA GLY A 65 9.56 -10.92 -15.13
C GLY A 65 9.83 -12.25 -15.83
N VAL A 66 8.79 -13.01 -16.17
CA VAL A 66 8.92 -14.24 -16.98
C VAL A 66 9.32 -13.91 -18.42
N VAL A 67 8.87 -12.77 -18.95
CA VAL A 67 9.02 -12.40 -20.36
C VAL A 67 9.99 -11.23 -20.57
N LEU A 68 10.09 -10.34 -19.58
CA LEU A 68 10.89 -9.12 -19.65
C LEU A 68 12.06 -9.18 -18.67
N PRO A 69 13.26 -8.71 -19.06
CA PRO A 69 14.35 -8.52 -18.11
C PRO A 69 13.95 -7.47 -17.06
N VAL A 70 14.47 -7.62 -15.84
CA VAL A 70 14.16 -6.71 -14.72
C VAL A 70 14.44 -5.25 -15.07
N ASP A 71 15.49 -5.00 -15.86
CA ASP A 71 15.84 -3.67 -16.38
C ASP A 71 14.81 -3.07 -17.33
N ALA A 72 14.03 -3.89 -18.03
CA ALA A 72 12.93 -3.41 -18.87
C ALA A 72 11.67 -3.13 -18.04
N ILE A 73 11.45 -3.85 -16.93
CA ILE A 73 10.28 -3.69 -16.04
C ILE A 73 10.38 -2.42 -15.20
N ARG A 74 11.59 -1.98 -14.83
CA ARG A 74 11.77 -0.78 -13.99
C ARG A 74 11.21 0.49 -14.63
N TRP A 75 11.36 0.64 -15.95
CA TRP A 75 10.93 1.83 -16.70
C TRP A 75 9.41 2.03 -16.70
N PRO A 76 8.57 1.05 -17.08
CA PRO A 76 7.12 1.20 -17.00
C PRO A 76 6.64 1.38 -15.56
N VAL A 77 7.23 0.68 -14.57
CA VAL A 77 6.86 0.87 -13.15
C VAL A 77 7.14 2.32 -12.71
N ALA A 78 8.33 2.85 -13.01
CA ALA A 78 8.67 4.22 -12.70
C ALA A 78 7.77 5.24 -13.41
N ALA A 79 7.53 5.03 -14.71
CA ALA A 79 6.66 5.90 -15.50
C ALA A 79 5.24 5.95 -14.95
N ILE A 80 4.67 4.79 -14.58
CA ILE A 80 3.33 4.71 -13.99
C ILE A 80 3.30 5.42 -12.63
N LEU A 81 4.31 5.21 -11.77
CA LEU A 81 4.39 5.88 -10.46
C LEU A 81 4.43 7.41 -10.61
N ILE A 82 5.30 7.93 -11.48
CA ILE A 82 5.41 9.37 -11.73
C ILE A 82 4.11 9.91 -12.33
N MET A 83 3.57 9.23 -13.33
CA MET A 83 2.31 9.62 -13.97
C MET A 83 1.16 9.68 -12.96
N LEU A 84 0.99 8.65 -12.12
CA LEU A 84 -0.04 8.64 -11.08
C LEU A 84 0.16 9.77 -10.05
N GLY A 85 1.41 10.05 -9.67
CA GLY A 85 1.73 11.17 -8.78
C GLY A 85 1.37 12.52 -9.40
N VAL A 86 1.78 12.77 -10.64
CA VAL A 86 1.46 14.01 -11.37
C VAL A 86 -0.05 14.14 -11.56
N LEU A 87 -0.75 13.07 -11.97
CA LEU A 87 -2.21 13.08 -12.13
C LEU A 87 -2.93 13.42 -10.82
N ARG A 88 -2.43 12.97 -9.67
CA ARG A 88 -2.98 13.35 -8.35
C ARG A 88 -2.73 14.81 -7.99
N LEU A 89 -1.57 15.38 -8.35
CA LEU A 89 -1.31 16.82 -8.17
C LEU A 89 -2.23 17.67 -9.04
N LEU A 90 -2.50 17.24 -10.28
CA LEU A 90 -3.34 17.99 -11.22
C LEU A 90 -4.84 17.85 -10.93
N ARG A 91 -5.27 16.70 -10.40
CA ARG A 91 -6.67 16.40 -10.10
C ARG A 91 -6.90 16.42 -8.59
N HIS A 92 -7.05 17.62 -8.02
CA HIS A 92 -7.63 17.82 -6.69
C HIS A 92 -9.15 17.56 -6.72
N ARG A 93 -9.56 16.31 -6.95
CA ARG A 93 -10.95 15.92 -6.77
C ARG A 93 -11.05 15.19 -5.46
N HIS A 94 -11.83 15.72 -4.52
CA HIS A 94 -12.31 14.95 -3.39
C HIS A 94 -13.34 13.94 -3.91
N PRO A 95 -13.00 12.64 -3.99
CA PRO A 95 -14.02 11.65 -4.30
C PRO A 95 -15.12 11.71 -3.24
N ARG A 96 -16.36 11.95 -3.69
CA ARG A 96 -17.55 11.79 -2.87
C ARG A 96 -17.78 10.30 -2.69
N TYR A 97 -17.20 9.75 -1.64
CA TYR A 97 -17.27 8.33 -1.35
C TYR A 97 -18.70 7.91 -0.93
N GLY A 98 -19.09 6.72 -1.37
CA GLY A 98 -20.38 6.11 -1.07
C GLY A 98 -20.58 5.86 0.41
N SER A 99 -21.82 5.55 0.79
CA SER A 99 -22.27 5.29 2.16
C SER A 99 -21.24 4.49 2.97
N MET A 100 -20.87 4.97 4.17
CA MET A 100 -19.98 4.30 5.12
C MET A 100 -20.62 3.06 5.80
N ARG A 101 -21.71 2.54 5.24
CA ARG A 101 -22.40 1.31 5.66
C ARG A 101 -22.16 0.22 4.61
N ILE A 102 -20.97 -0.36 4.66
CA ILE A 102 -20.57 -1.43 3.74
C ILE A 102 -20.25 -2.66 4.58
N GLY A 103 -20.79 -3.81 4.20
CA GLY A 103 -20.47 -5.09 4.85
C GLY A 103 -19.00 -5.50 4.65
N PRO A 104 -18.52 -6.56 5.34
CA PRO A 104 -17.12 -6.95 5.32
C PRO A 104 -16.56 -7.20 3.91
N GLY A 105 -17.31 -7.87 3.04
CA GLY A 105 -16.87 -8.13 1.66
C GLY A 105 -16.71 -6.85 0.83
N GLY A 106 -17.65 -5.91 0.95
CA GLY A 106 -17.53 -4.63 0.27
C GLY A 106 -16.40 -3.76 0.83
N LEU A 107 -16.10 -3.88 2.13
CA LEU A 107 -14.95 -3.22 2.75
C LEU A 107 -13.61 -3.80 2.25
N THR A 108 -13.53 -5.10 2.02
CA THR A 108 -12.37 -5.75 1.38
C THR A 108 -12.17 -5.24 -0.05
N ILE A 109 -13.23 -5.25 -0.87
CA ILE A 109 -13.18 -4.75 -2.26
C ILE A 109 -12.80 -3.27 -2.28
N TRP A 110 -13.39 -2.49 -1.39
CA TRP A 110 -13.08 -1.07 -1.23
C TRP A 110 -11.60 -0.86 -0.92
N SER A 111 -11.10 -1.53 0.10
CA SER A 111 -9.68 -1.44 0.50
C SER A 111 -8.75 -1.84 -0.64
N PHE A 112 -9.07 -2.92 -1.37
CA PHE A 112 -8.32 -3.34 -2.55
C PHE A 112 -8.27 -2.25 -3.63
N LEU A 113 -9.41 -1.66 -3.99
CA LEU A 113 -9.50 -0.62 -5.01
C LEU A 113 -8.73 0.64 -4.60
N ILE A 114 -8.89 1.05 -3.34
CA ILE A 114 -8.20 2.22 -2.79
C ILE A 114 -6.70 1.99 -2.72
N ALA A 115 -6.24 0.84 -2.24
CA ALA A 115 -4.83 0.50 -2.18
C ALA A 115 -4.19 0.45 -3.58
N THR A 116 -4.89 -0.10 -4.56
CA THR A 116 -4.46 -0.10 -5.97
C THR A 116 -4.38 1.33 -6.52
N ALA A 117 -5.40 2.15 -6.29
CA ALA A 117 -5.44 3.54 -6.74
C ALA A 117 -4.42 4.45 -6.03
N HIS A 118 -3.98 4.09 -4.83
CA HIS A 118 -2.88 4.77 -4.13
C HIS A 118 -1.51 4.27 -4.57
N GLY A 119 -1.44 3.25 -5.43
CA GLY A 119 -0.19 2.70 -5.93
C GLY A 119 0.57 1.89 -4.89
N ALA A 120 -0.10 1.36 -3.85
CA ALA A 120 0.58 0.66 -2.75
C ALA A 120 1.43 -0.51 -3.23
N GLY A 121 0.85 -1.37 -4.07
CA GLY A 121 1.59 -2.47 -4.68
C GLY A 121 2.71 -2.00 -5.62
N LEU A 122 2.49 -0.90 -6.37
CA LEU A 122 3.51 -0.34 -7.26
C LEU A 122 4.70 0.25 -6.51
N MET A 123 4.49 0.83 -5.32
CA MET A 123 5.57 1.32 -4.47
C MET A 123 6.39 0.17 -3.83
N VAL A 124 5.77 -1.01 -3.63
CA VAL A 124 6.46 -2.20 -3.10
C VAL A 124 7.35 -2.87 -4.15
N LEU A 125 6.94 -2.85 -5.43
CA LEU A 125 7.65 -3.52 -6.51
C LEU A 125 9.15 -3.14 -6.62
N PRO A 126 9.56 -1.85 -6.66
CA PRO A 126 10.97 -1.48 -6.76
C PRO A 126 11.81 -1.96 -5.58
N VAL A 127 11.23 -1.94 -4.37
CA VAL A 127 11.91 -2.41 -3.15
C VAL A 127 12.10 -3.92 -3.19
N TRP A 128 11.06 -4.65 -3.62
CA TRP A 128 11.10 -6.10 -3.75
C TRP A 128 12.06 -6.55 -4.87
N LEU A 129 12.03 -5.92 -6.05
CA LEU A 129 12.95 -6.23 -7.14
C LEU A 129 14.43 -6.09 -6.72
N ARG A 130 14.76 -5.11 -5.89
CA ARG A 130 16.12 -4.97 -5.29
C ARG A 130 16.48 -6.08 -4.31
N MET A 131 15.49 -6.66 -3.63
CA MET A 131 15.72 -7.76 -2.68
C MET A 131 15.90 -9.09 -3.41
N SER A 132 15.26 -9.25 -4.57
CA SER A 132 15.32 -10.46 -5.38
C SER A 132 16.53 -10.53 -6.29
N ALA A 133 17.20 -9.41 -6.55
CA ALA A 133 18.43 -9.39 -7.31
C ALA A 133 19.61 -9.80 -6.40
N VAL A 134 20.00 -11.08 -6.48
CA VAL A 134 21.16 -11.64 -5.79
C VAL A 134 22.32 -11.71 -6.79
N PRO A 135 23.50 -11.15 -6.49
CA PRO A 135 24.67 -11.28 -7.36
C PRO A 135 25.18 -12.72 -7.33
N GLY A 136 25.00 -13.47 -8.42
CA GLY A 136 25.92 -14.56 -8.78
C GLY A 136 25.47 -16.03 -8.67
N ASP A 137 24.25 -16.42 -9.07
CA ASP A 137 23.98 -17.86 -9.22
C ASP A 137 23.13 -18.22 -10.45
N HIS A 138 23.71 -19.01 -11.37
CA HIS A 138 23.16 -19.34 -12.70
C HIS A 138 22.12 -20.47 -12.67
N SER A 139 21.25 -20.55 -11.66
CA SER A 139 20.20 -21.58 -11.58
C SER A 139 18.79 -21.00 -11.73
N ALA A 140 18.32 -20.94 -12.98
CA ALA A 140 17.03 -20.38 -13.36
C ALA A 140 15.81 -21.00 -12.63
N HIS A 141 15.93 -22.22 -12.09
CA HIS A 141 14.85 -22.90 -11.37
C HIS A 141 14.77 -22.57 -9.87
N VAL A 142 15.88 -22.17 -9.22
CA VAL A 142 15.89 -21.72 -7.81
C VAL A 142 15.46 -20.26 -7.70
N HIS A 143 15.64 -19.46 -8.76
CA HIS A 143 15.18 -18.07 -8.83
C HIS A 143 13.65 -17.90 -8.84
N ALA A 144 12.88 -18.86 -9.36
CA ALA A 144 11.41 -18.72 -9.41
C ALA A 144 10.72 -18.98 -8.06
N THR A 145 11.22 -19.91 -7.25
CA THR A 145 10.67 -20.21 -5.91
C THR A 145 11.14 -19.20 -4.85
N THR A 146 12.36 -18.68 -4.99
CA THR A 146 12.89 -17.58 -4.15
C THR A 146 12.22 -16.24 -4.43
N THR A 147 11.70 -15.99 -5.64
CA THR A 147 10.97 -14.75 -5.98
C THR A 147 9.53 -14.75 -5.48
N LEU A 148 8.79 -15.87 -5.56
CA LEU A 148 7.43 -15.92 -5.00
C LEU A 148 7.42 -15.83 -3.47
N ALA A 149 8.28 -16.59 -2.78
CA ALA A 149 8.37 -16.56 -1.33
C ALA A 149 8.79 -15.17 -0.80
N SER A 150 9.77 -14.53 -1.45
CA SER A 150 10.17 -13.16 -1.09
C SER A 150 9.09 -12.13 -1.40
N GLY A 151 8.31 -12.32 -2.47
CA GLY A 151 7.18 -11.47 -2.82
C GLY A 151 6.04 -11.55 -1.80
N LEU A 152 5.72 -12.76 -1.34
CA LEU A 152 4.76 -12.98 -0.27
C LEU A 152 5.25 -12.41 1.06
N ALA A 153 6.53 -12.59 1.39
CA ALA A 153 7.12 -12.01 2.59
C ALA A 153 7.13 -10.48 2.55
N ALA A 154 7.47 -9.87 1.40
CA ALA A 154 7.41 -8.42 1.22
C ALA A 154 5.98 -7.90 1.38
N THR A 155 5.00 -8.60 0.78
CA THR A 155 3.58 -8.30 0.93
C THR A 155 3.14 -8.37 2.38
N ALA A 156 3.54 -9.42 3.12
CA ALA A 156 3.19 -9.62 4.51
C ALA A 156 3.81 -8.56 5.43
N VAL A 157 5.09 -8.24 5.26
CA VAL A 157 5.79 -7.23 6.06
C VAL A 157 5.18 -5.84 5.84
N HIS A 158 4.99 -5.45 4.58
CA HIS A 158 4.39 -4.18 4.24
C HIS A 158 2.94 -4.07 4.76
N SER A 159 2.10 -5.07 4.47
CA SER A 159 0.69 -5.07 4.85
C SER A 159 0.50 -5.22 6.35
N GLY A 160 1.37 -5.96 7.03
CA GLY A 160 1.36 -6.10 8.49
C GLY A 160 1.68 -4.78 9.19
N SER A 161 2.72 -4.08 8.73
CA SER A 161 3.05 -2.74 9.26
C SER A 161 1.92 -1.73 9.01
N TYR A 162 1.37 -1.73 7.80
CA TYR A 162 0.18 -0.96 7.45
C TYR A 162 -0.99 -1.23 8.41
N LEU A 163 -1.28 -2.51 8.67
CA LEU A 163 -2.42 -2.92 9.49
C LEU A 163 -2.24 -2.50 10.95
N ILE A 164 -1.04 -2.64 11.49
CA ILE A 164 -0.70 -2.23 12.86
C ILE A 164 -0.93 -0.73 13.03
N VAL A 165 -0.41 0.09 12.13
CA VAL A 165 -0.56 1.55 12.19
C VAL A 165 -2.03 1.96 12.00
N THR A 166 -2.72 1.34 11.03
CA THR A 166 -4.16 1.56 10.79
C THR A 166 -4.98 1.24 12.03
N ALA A 167 -4.75 0.09 12.66
CA ALA A 167 -5.46 -0.34 13.86
C ALA A 167 -5.16 0.57 15.06
N ALA A 168 -3.90 0.95 15.26
CA ALA A 168 -3.49 1.85 16.34
C ALA A 168 -4.18 3.22 16.20
N ILE A 169 -4.15 3.83 15.01
CA ILE A 169 -4.80 5.11 14.77
C ILE A 169 -6.32 5.00 14.91
N ALA A 170 -6.93 3.96 14.32
CA ALA A 170 -8.37 3.73 14.45
C ALA A 170 -8.79 3.64 15.92
N TRP A 171 -8.04 2.88 16.73
CA TRP A 171 -8.31 2.71 18.15
C TRP A 171 -8.17 4.02 18.93
N ILE A 172 -7.08 4.78 18.70
CA ILE A 172 -6.85 6.07 19.36
C ILE A 172 -7.97 7.06 19.00
N VAL A 173 -8.33 7.16 17.71
CA VAL A 173 -9.36 8.09 17.26
C VAL A 173 -10.73 7.72 17.81
N PHE A 174 -11.08 6.43 17.80
CA PHE A 174 -12.36 5.96 18.34
C PHE A 174 -12.51 6.23 19.83
N HIS A 175 -11.46 6.00 20.64
CA HIS A 175 -11.55 6.12 22.11
C HIS A 175 -11.23 7.51 22.65
N LYS A 176 -10.34 8.28 22.02
CA LYS A 176 -9.80 9.52 22.62
C LYS A 176 -10.18 10.81 21.91
N LEU A 177 -10.42 10.79 20.61
CA LEU A 177 -10.46 12.02 19.81
C LEU A 177 -11.82 12.29 19.17
N GLY A 178 -12.60 11.24 18.90
CA GLY A 178 -13.80 11.34 18.09
C GLY A 178 -13.50 11.88 16.67
N VAL A 179 -14.53 11.95 15.83
CA VAL A 179 -14.39 12.50 14.45
C VAL A 179 -14.19 14.02 14.41
N GLY A 180 -14.27 14.71 15.56
CA GLY A 180 -14.07 16.15 15.66
C GLY A 180 -12.65 16.58 15.29
N LEU A 181 -11.63 15.75 15.55
CA LEU A 181 -10.23 16.06 15.23
C LEU A 181 -9.98 16.09 13.71
N LEU A 182 -10.63 15.21 12.94
CA LEU A 182 -10.53 15.18 11.47
C LEU A 182 -11.04 16.47 10.82
N ARG A 183 -11.94 17.20 11.49
CA ARG A 183 -12.42 18.51 11.00
C ARG A 183 -11.39 19.62 11.20
N LYS A 184 -10.43 19.45 12.12
CA LYS A 184 -9.41 20.46 12.47
C LYS A 184 -8.03 20.20 11.86
N ALA A 185 -7.66 18.94 11.64
CA ALA A 185 -6.37 18.59 11.04
C ALA A 185 -6.42 18.66 9.50
N TRP A 186 -6.23 19.86 8.94
CA TRP A 186 -6.10 20.08 7.49
C TRP A 186 -4.64 19.86 7.05
N ILE A 187 -4.25 18.59 6.87
CA ILE A 187 -3.03 18.24 6.14
C ILE A 187 -3.45 17.77 4.75
N ASN A 188 -2.86 18.35 3.69
CA ASN A 188 -3.08 17.89 2.32
C ASN A 188 -2.33 16.58 2.09
N LEU A 189 -2.95 15.49 2.52
CA LEU A 189 -2.42 14.14 2.39
C LEU A 189 -2.25 13.73 0.92
N ASP A 190 -3.09 14.26 0.01
CA ASP A 190 -2.94 13.99 -1.42
C ASP A 190 -1.61 14.51 -1.97
N LEU A 191 -1.13 15.66 -1.48
CA LEU A 191 0.17 16.22 -1.85
C LEU A 191 1.33 15.37 -1.33
N ILE A 192 1.27 14.95 -0.06
CA ILE A 192 2.26 14.06 0.53
C ILE A 192 2.31 12.74 -0.25
N TRP A 193 1.14 12.22 -0.63
CA TRP A 193 1.01 10.95 -1.34
C TRP A 193 1.52 11.03 -2.78
N ALA A 194 1.14 12.08 -3.50
CA ALA A 194 1.63 12.32 -4.85
C ALA A 194 3.16 12.50 -4.86
N SER A 195 3.70 13.19 -3.86
CA SER A 195 5.15 13.35 -3.69
C SER A 195 5.82 11.99 -3.48
N ALA A 196 5.26 11.12 -2.64
CA ALA A 196 5.78 9.77 -2.43
C ALA A 196 5.75 8.90 -3.70
N LEU A 197 4.70 9.01 -4.53
CA LEU A 197 4.63 8.34 -5.83
C LEU A 197 5.74 8.82 -6.78
N ILE A 198 5.91 10.14 -6.90
CA ILE A 198 6.94 10.74 -7.76
C ILE A 198 8.34 10.34 -7.28
N VAL A 199 8.62 10.46 -5.98
CA VAL A 199 9.91 10.08 -5.39
C VAL A 199 10.18 8.59 -5.60
N SER A 200 9.19 7.71 -5.37
CA SER A 200 9.35 6.27 -5.61
C SER A 200 9.66 5.97 -7.07
N GLY A 201 8.97 6.62 -8.01
CA GLY A 201 9.23 6.49 -9.43
C GLY A 201 10.62 7.01 -9.83
N ALA A 202 11.01 8.19 -9.34
CA ALA A 202 12.33 8.75 -9.57
C ALA A 202 13.46 7.86 -9.03
N LEU A 203 13.32 7.35 -7.81
CA LEU A 203 14.26 6.39 -7.23
C LEU A 203 14.34 5.10 -8.04
N THR A 204 13.22 4.64 -8.61
CA THR A 204 13.18 3.46 -9.48
C THR A 204 13.94 3.67 -10.79
N MET A 205 13.93 4.90 -11.34
CA MET A 205 14.73 5.24 -12.53
C MET A 205 16.22 5.38 -12.22
N LEU A 206 16.53 6.10 -11.14
CA LEU A 206 17.90 6.51 -10.79
C LEU A 206 18.73 5.38 -10.21
N LEU A 207 18.10 4.50 -9.43
CA LEU A 207 18.78 3.38 -8.83
C LEU A 207 18.56 2.14 -9.72
N PRO A 208 19.60 1.54 -10.31
CA PRO A 208 19.45 0.27 -11.03
C PRO A 208 19.03 -0.86 -10.07
N PRO A 209 18.34 -1.91 -10.55
CA PRO A 209 18.19 -3.16 -9.78
C PRO A 209 19.60 -3.66 -9.40
N ALA A 210 19.75 -4.14 -8.16
CA ALA A 210 21.05 -4.50 -7.58
C ALA A 210 21.68 -5.73 -8.23
#